data_AF-A0A371IY63-F1
#
_entry.id   AF-A0A371IY63-F1
#
_cell.length_a   1.000
_cell.length_b   1.000
_cell.length_c   1.000
_cell.angle_alpha   90.00
_cell.angle_beta   90.00
_cell.angle_gamma   90.00
#
_symmetry.space_group_name_H-M   'P 1'
#
loop_
_entity.id
_entity.type
_entity.pdbx_description
1 polymer ?
#
loop_
_entity_poly.entity_id
_entity_poly.type
_entity_poly.pdbx_seq_one_letter_code
_entity_poly.pdbx_strand_id
1 'polypeptide(L)'
;MDLLVFGHKNPDTDSICSSISLTYLKNQLGHNATACALGDIRKEAQFVLDYFKVDAPKVLNTDETPIKGLNVVLVDHNEYAQSADGIE
;
A
#
# COMPACT_ATOMS: atom_id res chain seq x y z
N MET A 1 9.22 6.08 13.48
CA MET A 1 7.84 6.47 13.16
C MET A 1 7.55 5.81 11.84
N ASP A 2 6.57 4.92 11.83
CA ASP A 2 6.39 3.96 10.75
C ASP A 2 5.54 4.60 9.66
N LEU A 3 6.00 4.53 8.42
CA LEU A 3 5.39 5.13 7.24
C LEU A 3 4.63 4.04 6.47
N LEU A 4 3.32 4.17 6.35
CA LEU A 4 2.54 3.25 5.54
C LEU A 4 2.46 3.76 4.10
N VAL A 5 2.67 2.88 3.13
CA VAL A 5 2.58 3.22 1.70
C VAL A 5 1.53 2.32 1.07
N PHE A 6 0.48 2.90 0.49
CA PHE A 6 -0.62 2.14 -0.10
C PHE A 6 -1.30 2.86 -1.26
N GLY A 7 -1.87 2.06 -2.16
CA GLY A 7 -2.73 2.51 -3.25
C GLY A 7 -4.21 2.63 -2.84
N HIS A 8 -5.12 2.64 -3.81
CA HIS A 8 -6.55 2.80 -3.55
C HIS A 8 -7.24 1.50 -3.05
N LYS A 9 -8.43 1.61 -2.45
CA LYS A 9 -9.24 0.52 -1.85
C LYS A 9 -9.46 -0.71 -2.74
N ASN A 10 -9.51 -0.51 -4.05
CA ASN A 10 -9.74 -1.56 -5.04
C ASN A 10 -8.47 -1.83 -5.85
N PRO A 11 -7.37 -2.27 -5.21
CA PRO A 11 -6.04 -2.21 -5.80
C PRO A 11 -5.97 -2.99 -7.10
N ASP A 12 -5.39 -2.35 -8.10
CA ASP A 12 -4.95 -2.98 -9.33
C ASP A 12 -3.43 -3.21 -9.29
N THR A 13 -2.87 -3.64 -10.41
CA THR A 13 -1.44 -3.98 -10.48
C THR A 13 -0.54 -2.77 -10.22
N ASP A 14 -0.93 -1.56 -10.65
CA ASP A 14 -0.13 -0.35 -10.40
C ASP A 14 -0.15 0.02 -8.93
N SER A 15 -1.33 0.12 -8.31
CA SER A 15 -1.47 0.36 -6.87
C SER A 15 -0.60 -0.60 -6.02
N ILE A 16 -0.56 -1.90 -6.38
CA ILE A 16 0.28 -2.89 -5.68
C ILE A 16 1.77 -2.66 -5.96
N CYS A 17 2.18 -2.60 -7.22
CA CYS A 17 3.59 -2.49 -7.59
C CYS A 17 4.21 -1.16 -7.15
N SER A 18 3.46 -0.07 -7.25
CA SER A 18 3.87 1.26 -6.81
C SER A 18 4.04 1.35 -5.30
N SER A 19 3.18 0.69 -4.51
CA SER A 19 3.36 0.63 -3.05
C SER A 19 4.66 -0.08 -2.66
N ILE A 20 4.96 -1.23 -3.28
CA ILE A 20 6.20 -1.98 -3.06
C ILE A 20 7.43 -1.15 -3.47
N SER A 21 7.39 -0.58 -4.68
CA SER A 21 8.51 0.15 -5.26
C SER A 21 8.85 1.41 -4.45
N LEU A 22 7.83 2.16 -4.03
CA LEU A 22 8.03 3.36 -3.25
C LEU A 22 8.47 3.05 -1.82
N THR A 23 7.93 1.99 -1.20
CA THR A 23 8.43 1.51 0.10
C THR A 23 9.91 1.15 0.02
N TYR A 24 10.33 0.42 -1.00
CA TYR A 24 11.74 0.10 -1.21
C TYR A 24 12.60 1.37 -1.28
N LEU A 25 12.21 2.33 -2.12
CA LEU A 25 12.93 3.61 -2.24
C LEU A 25 12.98 4.37 -0.91
N LYS A 26 11.86 4.47 -0.19
CA LYS A 26 11.81 5.17 1.12
C LYS A 26 12.72 4.52 2.15
N ASN A 27 12.78 3.19 2.16
CA ASN A 27 13.70 2.45 3.04
C ASN A 27 15.16 2.71 2.68
N GLN A 28 15.51 2.80 1.39
CA GLN A 28 16.86 3.19 0.95
C GLN A 28 17.23 4.64 1.36
N LEU A 29 16.24 5.51 1.52
CA LEU A 29 16.42 6.89 1.96
C LEU A 29 16.40 7.06 3.49
N GLY A 30 16.37 5.97 4.26
CA GLY A 30 16.44 5.99 5.72
C GLY A 30 15.10 6.19 6.43
N HIS A 31 13.98 6.03 5.73
CA HIS A 31 12.66 5.95 6.37
C HIS A 31 12.36 4.52 6.83
N ASN A 32 11.49 4.36 7.82
CA ASN A 32 10.92 3.06 8.19
C ASN A 32 9.56 2.91 7.51
N ALA A 33 9.51 2.37 6.29
CA ALA A 33 8.32 2.27 5.48
C ALA A 33 7.85 0.82 5.27
N THR A 34 6.53 0.64 5.25
CA THR A 34 5.86 -0.66 5.03
C THR A 34 4.86 -0.52 3.88
N ALA A 35 4.96 -1.43 2.90
CA ALA A 35 4.00 -1.51 1.80
C ALA A 35 2.72 -2.20 2.29
N CYS A 36 1.57 -1.63 1.94
CA CYS A 36 0.27 -2.14 2.32
C CYS A 36 -0.71 -2.08 1.13
N ALA A 37 -1.70 -2.96 1.15
CA ALA A 37 -2.84 -2.94 0.25
C ALA A 37 -4.12 -2.60 1.03
N LEU A 38 -5.05 -1.87 0.43
CA LEU A 38 -6.35 -1.55 1.05
C LEU A 38 -7.47 -2.54 0.67
N GLY A 39 -7.12 -3.61 -0.06
CA GLY A 39 -8.05 -4.65 -0.49
C GLY A 39 -7.30 -5.88 -1.01
N ASP A 40 -8.06 -6.88 -1.43
CA ASP A 40 -7.53 -8.16 -1.89
C ASP A 40 -6.65 -8.02 -3.14
N ILE A 41 -5.57 -8.80 -3.17
CA ILE A 41 -4.66 -8.87 -4.31
C ILE A 41 -5.34 -9.65 -5.44
N ARG A 42 -5.62 -8.97 -6.56
CA ARG A 42 -6.27 -9.58 -7.72
C ARG A 42 -5.32 -10.50 -8.48
N LYS A 43 -5.87 -11.41 -9.30
CA LYS A 43 -5.11 -12.41 -10.08
C LYS A 43 -4.01 -11.82 -10.96
N GLU A 44 -4.24 -10.64 -11.55
CA GLU A 44 -3.23 -9.97 -12.39
C GLU A 44 -2.02 -9.54 -11.56
N ALA A 45 -2.24 -8.79 -10.48
CA ALA A 45 -1.19 -8.39 -9.56
C ALA A 45 -0.49 -9.61 -8.95
N GLN A 46 -1.25 -10.63 -8.54
CA GLN A 46 -0.69 -11.88 -8.00
C GLN A 46 0.22 -12.59 -9.02
N PHE A 47 -0.20 -12.66 -10.29
CA PHE A 47 0.63 -13.24 -11.34
C PHE A 47 1.98 -12.51 -11.49
N VAL A 48 1.97 -11.18 -11.43
CA VAL A 48 3.19 -10.36 -11.47
C VAL A 48 4.08 -10.65 -10.26
N LEU A 49 3.51 -10.66 -9.05
CA LEU A 49 4.22 -10.95 -7.81
C LEU A 49 4.86 -12.35 -7.83
N ASP A 50 4.10 -13.36 -8.25
CA ASP A 50 4.58 -14.75 -8.35
C ASP A 50 5.70 -14.88 -9.37
N TYR A 51 5.56 -14.23 -10.53
CA TYR A 51 6.56 -14.26 -11.60
C TYR A 51 7.90 -13.68 -11.13
N PHE A 52 7.87 -12.55 -10.41
CA PHE A 52 9.06 -11.89 -9.88
C PHE A 52 9.49 -12.41 -8.49
N LYS A 53 8.75 -13.34 -7.89
CA LYS A 53 8.99 -13.88 -6.54
C LYS A 53 9.06 -12.79 -5.47
N VAL A 54 8.12 -11.85 -5.54
CA VAL A 54 7.98 -10.76 -4.58
C VAL A 54 6.79 -11.06 -3.67
N ASP A 55 6.98 -10.92 -2.36
CA ASP A 55 5.90 -11.10 -1.40
C ASP A 55 4.82 -10.03 -1.58
N ALA A 56 3.56 -10.45 -1.52
CA ALA A 56 2.43 -9.54 -1.58
C ALA A 56 2.43 -8.57 -0.37
N PRO A 57 2.04 -7.30 -0.55
CA PRO A 57 1.85 -6.37 0.56
C PRO A 57 0.80 -6.89 1.54
N LYS A 58 0.96 -6.54 2.82
CA LYS A 58 -0.06 -6.86 3.83
C LYS A 58 -1.34 -6.09 3.51
N VAL A 59 -2.48 -6.77 3.48
CA VAL A 59 -3.79 -6.13 3.41
C VAL A 59 -4.07 -5.47 4.76
N LEU A 60 -4.27 -4.14 4.75
CA LEU A 60 -4.66 -3.37 5.92
C LEU A 60 -6.15 -3.54 6.17
N ASN A 61 -6.48 -4.04 7.36
CA ASN A 61 -7.83 -3.97 7.89
C ASN A 61 -7.96 -2.63 8.64
N THR A 62 -8.65 -1.66 8.03
CA THR A 62 -8.84 -0.32 8.61
C THR A 62 -9.72 -0.32 9.87
N ASP A 63 -10.51 -1.37 10.09
CA ASP A 63 -11.29 -1.53 11.33
C ASP A 63 -10.40 -1.94 12.51
N GLU A 64 -9.34 -2.71 12.25
CA GLU A 64 -8.39 -3.19 13.27
C GLU A 64 -7.21 -2.24 13.46
N THR A 65 -6.79 -1.56 12.40
CA THR A 65 -5.65 -0.64 12.39
C THR A 65 -6.11 0.75 11.92
N PRO A 66 -6.57 1.61 12.84
CA PRO A 66 -6.97 2.97 12.49
C PRO A 66 -5.78 3.74 11.90
N ILE A 67 -5.98 4.35 10.73
CA ILE A 67 -4.92 5.11 10.04
C ILE A 67 -4.68 6.48 10.70
N LYS A 68 -5.67 6.95 11.47
CA LYS A 68 -5.64 8.25 12.14
C LYS A 68 -4.39 8.44 13.00
N GLY A 69 -3.60 9.46 12.67
CA GLY A 69 -2.36 9.81 13.38
C GLY A 69 -1.12 9.05 12.92
N LEU A 70 -1.23 8.17 11.93
CA LEU A 70 -0.09 7.54 11.26
C LEU A 70 0.42 8.43 10.11
N ASN A 71 1.72 8.31 9.81
CA ASN A 71 2.26 8.89 8.59
C ASN A 71 1.97 7.94 7.42
N VAL A 72 1.42 8.49 6.35
CA VAL A 72 1.04 7.71 5.16
C VAL A 72 1.60 8.34 3.89
N VAL A 73 1.81 7.52 2.87
CA VAL A 73 2.08 7.94 1.50
C VAL A 73 1.08 7.27 0.58
N LEU A 74 0.38 8.10 -0.18
CA LEU A 74 -0.55 7.64 -1.21
C LEU A 74 0.21 7.46 -2.51
N VAL A 75 -0.02 6.32 -3.15
CA VAL A 75 0.37 6.07 -4.55
C VAL A 75 -0.89 5.89 -5.38
N ASP A 76 -0.84 6.21 -6.67
CA ASP A 76 -1.90 5.90 -7.65
C ASP A 76 -3.28 6.56 -7.42
N HIS A 77 -3.47 7.29 -6.33
CA HIS A 77 -4.70 8.02 -6.04
C HIS A 77 -4.46 9.22 -5.11
N ASN A 78 -5.46 10.10 -5.03
CA ASN A 78 -5.49 11.24 -4.11
C ASN A 78 -6.89 11.56 -3.57
N GLU A 79 -7.94 10.89 -4.07
CA GLU A 79 -9.32 11.11 -3.63
C GLU A 79 -9.60 10.35 -2.33
N TYR A 80 -10.12 11.04 -1.31
CA TYR A 80 -10.48 10.42 -0.02
C TYR A 80 -11.42 9.22 -0.18
N ALA A 81 -12.39 9.29 -1.10
CA ALA A 81 -13.34 8.20 -1.35
C ALA A 81 -12.68 6.90 -1.82
N GLN A 82 -11.47 6.99 -2.39
CA GLN A 82 -10.69 5.85 -2.86
C GLN A 82 -9.63 5.40 -1.87
N SER A 83 -9.39 6.17 -0.80
CA SER A 83 -8.32 5.95 0.17
C SER A 83 -8.82 5.23 1.42
N ALA A 84 -7.93 4.99 2.38
CA ALA A 84 -8.31 4.34 3.63
C ALA A 84 -9.33 5.14 4.43
N ASP A 85 -10.21 4.46 5.16
CA ASP A 85 -11.17 5.12 6.04
C ASP A 85 -10.46 5.83 7.21
N GLY A 86 -10.86 7.07 7.49
CA GLY A 86 -10.30 7.88 8.57
C GLY A 86 -8.92 8.49 8.27
N ILE A 87 -8.63 8.74 6.99
CA ILE A 87 -7.38 9.35 6.52
C ILE A 87 -7.42 10.88 6.49
N GLU A 88 -8.60 11.48 6.61
CA GLU A 88 -8.79 12.94 6.74
C GLU A 88 -8.17 13.55 8.00
#